data_AF-A0A843F9S0-F1
#
_entry.id   AF-A0A843F9S0-F1
#
_cell.length_a   1.000
_cell.length_b   1.000
_cell.length_c   1.000
_cell.angle_alpha   90.00
_cell.angle_beta   90.00
_cell.angle_gamma   90.00
#
_symmetry.space_group_name_H-M   'P 1'
#
loop_
_entity.id
_entity.type
_entity.pdbx_description
1 polymer ?
#
loop_
_entity_poly.entity_id
_entity_poly.type
_entity_poly.pdbx_seq_one_letter_code
_entity_poly.pdbx_strand_id
1 'polypeptide(L)'
;MFCRKCGEENPENAVFCRNCGERLEKEVKKAEVIDTPINNNQYRNTNESTTTSSRSSKSDSMGWIACCCIGIFVIFIISALFSGF
;
A
#
# COMPACT_ATOMS: atom_id res chain seq x y z
N MET A 1 20.17 3.65 -0.20
CA MET A 1 19.68 3.29 -1.54
C MET A 1 18.46 4.11 -1.92
N PHE A 2 18.30 4.46 -3.19
CA PHE A 2 17.15 5.23 -3.66
C PHE A 2 16.05 4.31 -4.18
N CYS A 3 14.80 4.64 -3.88
CA CYS A 3 13.65 3.90 -4.39
C CYS A 3 13.48 4.13 -5.90
N ARG A 4 13.50 3.05 -6.68
CA ARG A 4 13.26 3.07 -8.14
C ARG A 4 11.87 3.58 -8.56
N LYS A 5 10.91 3.61 -7.65
CA LYS A 5 9.52 4.01 -7.92
C LYS A 5 9.24 5.48 -7.58
N CYS A 6 9.73 5.96 -6.44
CA CYS A 6 9.42 7.32 -5.95
C CYS A 6 10.64 8.21 -5.69
N GLY A 7 11.86 7.70 -5.85
CA GLY A 7 13.09 8.47 -5.62
C GLY A 7 13.44 8.73 -4.15
N GLU A 8 12.68 8.19 -3.19
CA GLU A 8 12.98 8.34 -1.77
C GLU A 8 14.33 7.72 -1.40
N GLU A 9 15.14 8.44 -0.62
CA GLU A 9 16.33 7.89 0.00
C GLU A 9 15.95 6.97 1.17
N ASN A 10 16.39 5.72 1.10
CA ASN A 10 16.12 4.71 2.09
C ASN A 10 17.43 4.12 2.65
N PRO A 11 17.44 3.69 3.92
CA PRO A 11 18.59 3.01 4.51
C PRO A 11 19.03 1.80 3.69
N GLU A 12 20.33 1.53 3.66
CA GLU A 12 20.87 0.38 2.93
C GLU A 12 20.34 -0.96 3.43
N ASN A 13 19.76 -1.07 4.63
CA ASN A 13 19.16 -2.28 5.19
C ASN A 13 17.63 -2.35 5.03
N ALA A 14 16.98 -1.34 4.43
CA ALA A 14 15.54 -1.33 4.25
C ALA A 14 15.10 -2.38 3.19
N VAL A 15 14.09 -3.18 3.53
CA VAL A 15 13.47 -4.17 2.61
C VAL A 15 12.35 -3.53 1.78
N PHE A 16 11.73 -2.47 2.31
CA PHE A 16 10.65 -1.72 1.66
C PHE A 16 10.90 -0.23 1.77
N CYS A 17 10.41 0.52 0.79
CA CYS A 17 10.48 1.97 0.78
C CYS A 17 9.57 2.54 1.87
N ARG A 18 10.13 3.37 2.75
CA ARG A 18 9.39 4.02 3.84
C ARG A 18 8.32 5.01 3.38
N ASN A 19 8.43 5.47 2.13
CA ASN A 19 7.53 6.48 1.56
C ASN A 19 6.44 5.84 0.70
N CYS A 20 6.79 4.93 -0.22
CA CYS A 20 5.81 4.37 -1.17
C CYS A 20 5.55 2.86 -1.06
N GLY A 21 6.24 2.17 -0.15
CA GLY A 21 6.08 0.72 0.07
C GLY A 21 6.69 -0.19 -1.00
N GLU A 22 7.36 0.35 -2.02
CA GLU A 22 8.06 -0.45 -3.05
C GLU A 22 9.14 -1.35 -2.42
N ARG A 23 9.23 -2.59 -2.89
CA ARG A 23 10.27 -3.51 -2.43
C ARG A 23 11.65 -3.04 -2.90
N LEU A 24 12.55 -2.93 -1.95
CA LEU A 24 13.93 -2.52 -2.13
C LEU A 24 14.77 -3.78 -2.28
N GLU A 25 14.90 -4.23 -3.52
CA GLU A 25 15.59 -5.47 -3.88
C GLU A 25 17.09 -5.30 -3.65
N LYS A 26 17.65 -6.05 -2.68
CA LYS A 26 19.09 -6.18 -2.56
C LYS A 26 19.57 -7.27 -3.50
N GLU A 27 20.36 -6.87 -4.49
CA GLU A 27 21.27 -7.77 -5.19
C GLU A 27 22.24 -8.34 -4.16
N VAL A 28 21.88 -9.46 -3.53
CA VAL A 28 22.85 -10.26 -2.78
C VAL A 28 23.79 -10.81 -3.85
N LYS A 29 24.91 -10.12 -4.07
CA LYS A 29 25.98 -10.64 -4.92
C LYS A 29 26.33 -12.02 -4.37
N LYS A 30 25.99 -13.03 -5.16
CA LYS A 30 26.27 -14.44 -4.93
C LYS A 30 27.80 -14.61 -4.87
N ALA A 31 28.39 -14.31 -3.72
CA ALA A 31 29.69 -14.84 -3.37
C ALA A 31 29.48 -16.33 -3.13
N GLU A 32 30.23 -17.15 -3.87
CA GLU A 32 30.24 -18.61 -3.78
C GLU A 32 30.19 -19.09 -2.32
N VAL A 33 29.06 -19.71 -1.96
CA VAL A 33 28.96 -20.47 -0.72
C VAL A 33 29.42 -21.88 -1.04
N ILE A 34 30.55 -22.28 -0.46
CA ILE A 34 31.05 -23.66 -0.45
C ILE A 34 30.02 -24.50 0.33
N ASP A 35 29.52 -25.52 -0.33
CA ASP A 35 28.41 -26.37 0.11
C ASP A 35 28.63 -26.94 1.51
N THR A 36 27.79 -26.54 2.47
CA THR A 36 27.56 -27.33 3.69
C THR A 36 26.08 -27.68 3.75
N PRO A 37 25.70 -28.96 3.93
CA PRO A 37 24.30 -29.37 3.87
C PRO A 37 23.56 -28.94 5.14
N ILE A 38 22.77 -27.87 5.06
CA ILE A 38 21.75 -27.55 6.07
C ILE A 38 20.41 -28.16 5.59
N ASN A 39 19.96 -29.24 6.26
CA ASN A 39 18.65 -29.87 6.07
C ASN A 39 17.55 -28.98 6.69
N ASN A 40 16.78 -28.28 5.83
CA ASN A 40 15.75 -27.32 6.23
C ASN A 40 14.34 -27.77 5.81
N ASN A 41 13.82 -28.82 6.42
CA ASN A 41 12.38 -29.12 6.32
C ASN A 41 11.60 -28.46 7.46
N GLN A 42 11.42 -27.15 7.34
CA GLN A 42 10.27 -26.32 7.78
C GLN A 42 10.71 -24.85 8.05
N TYR A 43 11.32 -24.20 7.07
CA TYR A 43 11.05 -22.77 6.89
C TYR A 43 9.78 -22.67 6.04
N ARG A 44 8.66 -22.40 6.70
CA ARG A 44 7.36 -22.21 6.06
C ARG A 44 7.47 -20.99 5.14
N ASN A 45 7.69 -21.26 3.86
CA ASN A 45 7.64 -20.30 2.77
C ASN A 45 6.20 -19.77 2.66
N THR A 46 5.96 -18.59 3.23
CA THR A 46 4.77 -17.76 2.96
C THR A 46 4.89 -17.16 1.56
N ASN A 47 4.48 -17.93 0.57
CA ASN A 47 4.27 -17.50 -0.80
C ASN A 47 3.34 -18.50 -1.48
N GLU A 48 2.14 -18.63 -0.91
CA GLU A 48 0.97 -19.16 -1.61
C GLU A 48 0.37 -18.02 -2.43
N SER A 49 0.85 -17.92 -3.67
CA SER A 49 0.23 -17.11 -4.71
C SER A 49 -0.68 -18.01 -5.54
N THR A 50 -1.98 -18.10 -5.24
CA THR A 50 -3.00 -18.39 -6.26
C THR A 50 -4.38 -17.89 -5.80
N THR A 51 -4.66 -16.62 -6.12
CA THR A 51 -5.74 -16.16 -7.03
C THR A 51 -7.13 -15.99 -6.43
N THR A 52 -7.45 -14.75 -6.05
CA THR A 52 -8.54 -13.98 -6.69
C THR A 52 -8.26 -12.48 -6.49
N SER A 53 -8.05 -11.77 -7.59
CA SER A 53 -8.42 -10.35 -7.83
C SER A 53 -8.00 -9.33 -6.76
N SER A 54 -7.16 -8.34 -7.01
CA SER A 54 -7.13 -7.41 -8.15
C SER A 54 -5.90 -6.50 -7.91
N ARG A 55 -5.07 -6.24 -8.92
CA ARG A 55 -5.07 -4.95 -9.62
C ARG A 55 -5.31 -3.77 -8.67
N SER A 56 -4.33 -2.86 -8.64
CA SER A 56 -4.53 -1.41 -8.60
C SER A 56 -5.56 -0.90 -7.58
N SER A 57 -5.19 0.01 -6.70
CA SER A 57 -4.99 1.37 -7.16
C SER A 57 -4.48 2.18 -5.98
N LYS A 58 -3.80 3.27 -6.29
CA LYS A 58 -3.89 4.47 -5.48
C LYS A 58 -5.31 4.59 -4.97
N SER A 59 -5.51 4.71 -3.66
CA SER A 59 -6.79 5.17 -3.14
C SER A 59 -6.89 6.65 -3.51
N ASP A 60 -7.17 6.93 -4.79
CA ASP A 60 -7.87 8.14 -5.19
C ASP A 60 -9.23 8.02 -4.51
N SER A 61 -9.28 8.52 -3.27
CA SER A 61 -10.42 8.47 -2.37
C SER A 61 -11.49 9.42 -2.91
N MET A 62 -12.14 8.98 -3.96
CA MET A 62 -13.32 9.57 -4.58
C MET A 62 -14.56 9.31 -3.69
N GLY A 63 -14.44 9.58 -2.39
CA GLY A 63 -15.50 9.53 -1.38
C GLY A 63 -15.74 10.87 -0.69
N TRP A 64 -14.93 11.90 -0.97
CA TRP A 64 -15.06 13.22 -0.36
C TRP A 64 -16.21 14.07 -0.92
N ILE A 65 -16.62 13.84 -2.17
CA ILE A 65 -17.69 14.62 -2.84
C ILE A 65 -19.09 14.18 -2.38
N ALA A 66 -19.27 12.91 -1.99
CA ALA A 66 -20.55 12.39 -1.52
C ALA A 66 -20.99 12.99 -0.17
N CYS A 67 -20.05 13.35 0.71
CA CYS A 67 -20.37 14.02 1.99
C CYS A 67 -20.89 15.45 1.80
N CYS A 68 -20.42 16.18 0.79
CA CYS A 68 -20.85 17.55 0.54
C CYS A 68 -22.28 17.63 0.02
N CYS A 69 -22.71 16.69 -0.84
CA CYS A 69 -24.07 16.68 -1.37
C CYS A 69 -25.11 16.37 -0.29
N ILE A 70 -24.81 15.43 0.61
CA ILE A 70 -25.71 15.06 1.71
C ILE A 70 -25.81 16.21 2.73
N GLY A 71 -24.68 16.83 3.09
CA GLY A 71 -24.65 17.96 4.01
C GLY A 71 -25.43 19.16 3.47
N ILE A 72 -25.24 19.52 2.20
CA ILE A 72 -25.95 20.63 1.56
C ILE A 72 -27.46 20.34 1.50
N PHE A 73 -27.86 19.12 1.13
CA PHE A 73 -29.28 18.74 1.07
C PHE A 73 -29.95 18.83 2.45
N VAL A 74 -29.28 18.37 3.51
CA VAL A 74 -29.79 18.46 4.89
C VAL A 74 -29.91 19.93 5.35
N ILE A 75 -28.95 20.79 5.02
CA ILE A 75 -28.99 22.22 5.37
C ILE A 75 -30.14 22.94 4.65
N PHE A 76 -30.38 22.64 3.37
CA PHE A 76 -31.51 23.20 2.62
C PHE A 76 -32.85 22.76 3.22
N ILE A 77 -33.00 21.49 3.59
CA ILE A 77 -34.20 20.96 4.23
C ILE A 77 -34.47 21.64 5.58
N ILE A 78 -33.44 21.79 6.42
CA ILE A 78 -33.59 22.46 7.72
C ILE A 78 -33.98 23.93 7.50
N SER A 79 -33.31 24.65 6.61
CA SER A 79 -33.60 26.06 6.33
C SER A 79 -35.03 26.27 5.82
N ALA A 80 -35.54 25.36 4.99
CA ALA A 80 -36.91 25.38 4.50
C ALA A 80 -37.95 25.15 5.61
N LEU A 81 -37.66 24.28 6.58
CA LEU A 81 -38.53 24.04 7.74
C LEU A 81 -38.60 25.27 8.67
N PHE A 82 -37.47 25.97 8.87
CA PHE A 82 -37.41 27.17 9.71
C PHE A 82 -37.95 28.44 9.04
N SER A 83 -37.97 28.51 7.71
CA SER A 83 -38.53 29.67 6.99
C SER A 83 -40.06 29.60 6.81
N GLY A 84 -40.67 28.47 7.13
CA GLY A 84 -42.10 28.22 6.98
C GLY A 84 -42.88 28.10 8.30
N PHE A 85 -42.24 28.39 9.44
CA PHE A 85 -42.83 28.40 10.78
C PHE A 85 -42.71 29.81 11.37
#